data_AF-A0A2G1Z7J5-F1
#
_entry.id   AF-A0A2G1Z7J5-F1
#
_cell.length_a   1.000
_cell.length_b   1.000
_cell.length_c   1.000
_cell.angle_alpha   90.00
_cell.angle_beta   90.00
_cell.angle_gamma   90.00
#
_symmetry.space_group_name_H-M   'P 1'
#
loop_
_entity.id
_entity.type
_entity.pdbx_description
1 polymer ?
#
loop_
_entity_poly.entity_id
_entity_poly.type
_entity_poly.pdbx_seq_one_letter_code
_entity_poly.pdbx_strand_id
1 'polypeptide(L)'
;MDKTSFTQEPWEASERGDYSDFDAKSRVIMADDMRIAVVHHSGDDESEGNSNLIAGAPELYRSLQELLDDINDIVRESEGVAGFHLNGDVEPWEGYSSLSGSIHRAQTALKGARGEANA
;
A
#
# COMPACT_ATOMS: atom_id res chain seq x y z
N MET A 1 -12.42 -13.65 15.84
CA MET A 1 -11.13 -13.34 15.21
C MET A 1 -11.45 -12.52 13.98
N ASP A 2 -11.03 -11.26 13.95
CA ASP A 2 -11.09 -10.47 12.73
C ASP A 2 -10.32 -11.21 11.66
N LYS A 3 -10.98 -11.45 10.52
CA LYS A 3 -10.43 -12.21 9.41
C LYS A 3 -9.67 -11.23 8.52
N THR A 4 -8.54 -10.72 9.01
CA THR A 4 -7.62 -9.96 8.16
C THR A 4 -7.13 -10.89 7.06
N SER A 5 -7.47 -10.59 5.80
CA SER A 5 -7.07 -11.40 4.65
C SER A 5 -5.61 -11.14 4.21
N PHE A 6 -4.88 -10.30 4.93
CA PHE A 6 -3.59 -9.76 4.54
C PHE A 6 -2.56 -9.85 5.66
N THR A 7 -1.31 -10.12 5.28
CA THR A 7 -0.11 -10.17 6.15
C THR A 7 0.29 -8.76 6.58
N GLN A 8 0.33 -8.47 7.87
CA GLN A 8 0.94 -7.21 8.33
C GLN A 8 2.45 -7.33 8.56
N GLU A 9 2.94 -8.57 8.75
CA GLU A 9 4.35 -8.82 9.01
C GLU A 9 5.23 -8.60 7.76
N PRO A 10 6.52 -8.27 7.95
CA PRO A 10 7.46 -8.03 6.86
C PRO A 10 7.59 -9.22 5.91
N TRP A 11 7.85 -8.91 4.64
CA TRP A 11 8.19 -9.90 3.63
C TRP A 11 9.66 -9.73 3.27
N GLU A 12 10.42 -10.82 3.32
CA GLU A 12 11.84 -10.82 3.00
C GLU A 12 12.05 -11.50 1.66
N ALA A 13 12.64 -10.75 0.73
CA ALA A 13 13.04 -11.29 -0.56
C ALA A 13 14.44 -11.90 -0.44
N SER A 14 14.58 -13.16 -0.82
CA SER A 14 15.87 -13.84 -0.88
C SER A 14 16.77 -13.22 -1.94
N GLU A 15 18.07 -13.41 -1.79
CA GLU A 15 19.01 -13.14 -2.87
C GLU A 15 18.81 -14.15 -4.01
N ARG A 16 19.20 -13.72 -5.22
CA ARG A 16 19.10 -14.56 -6.40
C ARG A 16 20.05 -15.76 -6.26
N GLY A 17 19.48 -16.97 -6.36
CA GLY A 17 20.24 -18.22 -6.23
C GLY A 17 20.36 -18.77 -4.81
N ASP A 18 19.75 -18.11 -3.82
CA ASP A 18 19.63 -18.65 -2.44
C ASP A 18 18.84 -19.96 -2.40
N TYR A 19 17.91 -20.12 -3.34
CA TYR A 19 17.17 -21.35 -3.57
C TYR A 19 17.66 -21.98 -4.86
N SER A 20 17.97 -23.28 -4.81
CA SER A 20 18.54 -24.04 -5.92
C SER A 20 17.53 -24.37 -7.01
N ASP A 21 16.65 -23.43 -7.35
CA ASP A 21 15.65 -23.63 -8.39
C ASP A 21 16.24 -23.40 -9.80
N PHE A 22 15.76 -24.23 -10.72
CA PHE A 22 16.25 -24.42 -12.08
C PHE A 22 16.54 -23.08 -12.80
N ASP A 23 17.76 -22.94 -13.30
CA ASP A 23 18.31 -21.80 -14.05
C ASP A 23 18.63 -20.50 -13.27
N ALA A 24 18.44 -20.45 -11.95
CA ALA A 24 18.67 -19.22 -11.16
C ALA A 24 17.88 -18.01 -11.71
N LYS A 25 16.64 -18.25 -12.15
CA LYS A 25 15.76 -17.23 -12.76
C LYS A 25 14.57 -16.91 -11.87
N SER A 26 14.60 -17.20 -10.58
CA SER A 26 13.50 -16.84 -9.70
C SER A 26 14.01 -16.10 -8.48
N ARG A 27 13.16 -15.23 -7.94
CA ARG A 27 13.33 -14.62 -6.64
C ARG A 27 12.20 -15.11 -5.73
N VAL A 28 12.58 -15.64 -4.57
CA VAL A 28 11.65 -16.18 -3.58
C VAL A 28 11.46 -15.13 -2.50
N ILE A 29 10.22 -14.81 -2.18
CA ILE A 29 9.84 -13.83 -1.17
C ILE A 29 9.05 -14.57 -0.11
N MET A 30 9.52 -14.55 1.13
CA MET A 30 8.93 -15.30 2.24
C MET A 30 8.36 -14.35 3.29
N ALA A 31 7.24 -14.76 3.88
CA ALA A 31 6.72 -14.17 5.10
C ALA A 31 6.95 -15.11 6.28
N ASP A 32 6.95 -14.55 7.49
CA ASP A 32 7.23 -15.26 8.75
C ASP A 32 6.24 -16.41 9.08
N ASP A 33 5.10 -16.49 8.39
CA ASP A 33 4.05 -17.47 8.63
C ASP A 33 3.81 -18.44 7.46
N MET A 34 4.91 -18.88 6.81
CA MET A 34 4.93 -19.91 5.75
C MET A 34 4.27 -19.49 4.43
N ARG A 35 4.05 -18.21 4.19
CA ARG A 35 3.63 -17.69 2.87
C ARG A 35 4.85 -17.44 2.00
N ILE A 36 4.71 -17.78 0.71
CA ILE A 36 5.77 -17.67 -0.28
C ILE A 36 5.18 -17.01 -1.53
N ALA A 37 5.85 -15.98 -2.03
CA ALA A 37 5.69 -15.51 -3.40
C ALA A 37 6.96 -15.83 -4.20
N VAL A 38 6.78 -16.17 -5.47
CA VAL A 38 7.89 -16.44 -6.37
C VAL A 38 7.70 -15.56 -7.59
N VAL A 39 8.71 -14.73 -7.87
CA VAL A 39 8.76 -13.93 -9.09
C VAL A 39 9.75 -14.60 -10.03
N HIS A 40 9.25 -15.06 -11.18
CA HIS A 40 10.12 -15.52 -12.25
C HIS A 40 10.74 -14.33 -12.97
N HIS A 41 12.02 -14.41 -13.24
CA HIS A 41 12.91 -13.31 -13.57
C HIS A 41 13.64 -13.63 -14.87
N SER A 42 13.33 -12.90 -15.94
CA SER A 42 14.03 -13.01 -17.23
C SER A 42 15.37 -12.27 -17.28
N GLY A 43 15.68 -11.50 -16.24
CA GLY A 43 16.89 -10.68 -16.15
C GLY A 43 16.64 -9.18 -16.34
N ASP A 44 15.39 -8.79 -16.47
CA ASP A 44 14.94 -7.42 -16.70
C ASP A 44 14.59 -6.65 -15.40
N ASP A 45 14.60 -5.33 -15.52
CA ASP A 45 14.30 -4.40 -14.43
C ASP A 45 12.84 -4.48 -13.95
N GLU A 46 11.92 -4.93 -14.81
CA GLU A 46 10.50 -5.09 -14.46
C GLU A 46 10.32 -6.23 -13.44
N SER A 47 10.97 -7.36 -13.65
CA SER A 47 10.96 -8.52 -12.74
C SER A 47 11.54 -8.15 -11.37
N GLU A 48 12.62 -7.37 -11.36
CA GLU A 48 13.24 -6.88 -10.13
C GLU A 48 12.34 -5.87 -9.41
N GLY A 49 11.75 -4.93 -10.15
CA GLY A 49 10.78 -3.97 -9.62
C GLY A 49 9.55 -4.65 -9.00
N ASN A 50 9.01 -5.66 -9.68
CA ASN A 50 7.87 -6.44 -9.18
C ASN A 50 8.22 -7.23 -7.90
N SER A 51 9.42 -7.79 -7.84
CA SER A 51 9.90 -8.51 -6.63
C SER A 51 9.99 -7.56 -5.44
N ASN A 52 10.58 -6.38 -5.63
CA ASN A 52 10.69 -5.37 -4.59
C ASN A 52 9.31 -4.81 -4.19
N LEU A 53 8.40 -4.63 -5.14
CA LEU A 53 7.02 -4.20 -4.85
C LEU A 53 6.27 -5.23 -4.00
N ILE A 54 6.40 -6.53 -4.29
CA ILE A 54 5.77 -7.59 -3.51
C ILE A 54 6.36 -7.65 -2.10
N ALA A 55 7.69 -7.57 -1.98
CA ALA A 55 8.37 -7.57 -0.67
C ALA A 55 8.00 -6.32 0.17
N GLY A 56 7.86 -5.15 -0.46
CA GLY A 56 7.46 -3.91 0.21
C GLY A 56 5.96 -3.76 0.45
N ALA A 57 5.12 -4.66 -0.08
CA ALA A 57 3.66 -4.52 -0.01
C ALA A 57 3.09 -4.39 1.42
N PRO A 58 3.58 -5.12 2.45
CA PRO A 58 3.14 -4.94 3.84
C PRO A 58 3.39 -3.54 4.38
N GLU A 59 4.59 -3.00 4.15
CA GLU A 59 4.95 -1.66 4.61
C GLU A 59 4.18 -0.57 3.85
N LEU A 60 4.01 -0.72 2.54
CA LEU A 60 3.19 0.18 1.73
C LEU A 60 1.74 0.21 2.19
N TYR A 61 1.17 -0.97 2.51
CA TYR A 61 -0.18 -1.09 3.04
C TYR A 61 -0.32 -0.35 4.37
N ARG A 62 0.59 -0.60 5.31
CA ARG A 62 0.59 0.06 6.63
C ARG A 62 0.72 1.57 6.51
N SER A 63 1.67 2.04 5.71
CA SER A 63 1.91 3.47 5.48
C SER A 63 0.69 4.16 4.86
N LEU A 64 0.02 3.50 3.90
CA LEU A 64 -1.19 4.04 3.29
C LEU A 64 -2.36 4.09 4.28
N GLN A 65 -2.50 3.09 5.14
CA GLN A 65 -3.52 3.07 6.20
C GLN A 65 -3.28 4.21 7.21
N GLU A 66 -2.06 4.32 7.75
CA GLU A 66 -1.69 5.38 8.70
C GLU A 66 -1.93 6.77 8.09
N LEU A 67 -1.47 7.01 6.86
CA LEU A 67 -1.69 8.28 6.16
C LEU A 67 -3.18 8.59 5.94
N LEU A 68 -3.97 7.58 5.59
CA LEU A 68 -5.41 7.75 5.38
C LEU A 68 -6.13 8.12 6.68
N ASP A 69 -5.73 7.50 7.80
CA ASP A 69 -6.29 7.80 9.12
C ASP A 69 -5.96 9.24 9.53
N ASP A 70 -4.70 9.67 9.36
CA ASP A 70 -4.27 11.05 9.61
C ASP A 70 -5.06 12.07 8.76
N ILE A 71 -5.24 11.78 7.47
CA ILE A 71 -6.02 12.65 6.58
C ILE A 71 -7.48 12.73 7.02
N ASN A 72 -8.10 11.61 7.40
CA ASN A 72 -9.49 11.60 7.87
C ASN A 72 -9.65 12.38 9.17
N ASP A 73 -8.69 12.30 10.09
CA ASP A 73 -8.68 13.08 11.32
C ASP A 73 -8.57 14.58 11.03
N ILE A 74 -7.66 14.99 10.12
CA ILE A 74 -7.57 16.39 9.66
C ILE A 74 -8.88 16.86 9.06
N VAL A 75 -9.50 16.04 8.17
CA VAL A 75 -10.76 16.39 7.51
C VAL A 75 -11.88 16.58 8.53
N ARG A 76 -11.98 15.68 9.52
CA ARG A 76 -12.97 15.77 10.60
C ARG A 76 -12.78 17.01 11.46
N GLU A 77 -11.54 17.36 11.79
CA GLU A 77 -11.21 18.55 12.60
C GLU A 77 -11.35 19.86 11.83
N SER A 78 -11.26 19.81 10.50
CA SER A 78 -11.33 20.98 9.62
C SER A 78 -12.72 21.24 9.04
N GLU A 79 -13.69 20.34 9.28
CA GLU A 79 -15.05 20.49 8.78
C GLU A 79 -15.70 21.78 9.34
N GLY A 80 -16.08 22.68 8.43
CA GLY A 80 -16.65 23.99 8.78
C GLY A 80 -15.63 25.09 9.08
N VAL A 81 -14.33 24.81 8.97
CA VAL A 81 -13.24 25.79 9.11
C VAL A 81 -12.82 26.29 7.71
N ALA A 82 -12.59 27.59 7.55
CA ALA A 82 -12.02 28.12 6.33
C ALA A 82 -10.48 28.02 6.37
N GLY A 83 -9.88 27.51 5.30
CA GLY A 83 -8.42 27.36 5.20
C GLY A 83 -7.77 28.69 4.86
N PHE A 84 -6.72 29.07 5.59
CA PHE A 84 -5.85 30.19 5.22
C PHE A 84 -4.71 29.68 4.35
N HIS A 85 -4.71 30.09 3.09
CA HIS A 85 -3.62 29.78 2.17
C HIS A 85 -2.43 30.72 2.42
N LEU A 86 -1.22 30.26 2.10
CA LEU A 86 0.01 31.05 2.26
C LEU A 86 0.01 32.34 1.42
N ASN A 87 -0.82 32.42 0.37
CA ASN A 87 -1.01 33.60 -0.45
C ASN A 87 -2.03 34.61 0.15
N GLY A 88 -2.57 34.32 1.33
CA GLY A 88 -3.56 35.15 2.01
C GLY A 88 -5.01 34.89 1.60
N ASP A 89 -5.25 33.95 0.68
CA ASP A 89 -6.60 33.58 0.28
C ASP A 89 -7.28 32.74 1.37
N VAL A 90 -8.58 32.96 1.51
CA VAL A 90 -9.45 32.16 2.36
C VAL A 90 -10.32 31.32 1.45
N GLU A 91 -10.04 30.02 1.37
CA GLU A 91 -10.87 29.10 0.60
C GLU A 91 -11.82 28.34 1.55
N PRO A 92 -13.13 28.31 1.25
CA PRO A 92 -14.04 27.42 1.94
C PRO A 92 -13.57 25.97 1.83
N TRP A 93 -13.72 25.21 2.90
CA TRP A 93 -13.39 23.77 2.93
C TRP A 93 -14.07 22.95 1.82
N GLU A 94 -15.17 23.46 1.28
CA GLU A 94 -15.94 22.88 0.17
C GLU A 94 -15.15 22.78 -1.15
N GLY A 95 -14.04 23.51 -1.31
CA GLY A 95 -13.17 23.49 -2.50
C GLY A 95 -12.36 22.19 -2.71
N TYR A 96 -12.21 21.35 -1.68
CA TYR A 96 -11.31 20.19 -1.68
C TYR A 96 -11.88 18.90 -2.31
N SER A 97 -12.71 19.03 -3.36
CA SER A 97 -13.33 17.88 -4.05
C SER A 97 -12.33 16.82 -4.57
N SER A 98 -11.11 17.24 -4.94
CA SER A 98 -10.02 16.36 -5.37
C SER A 98 -9.43 15.51 -4.24
N LEU A 99 -9.45 16.02 -3.00
CA LEU A 99 -9.02 15.29 -1.81
C LEU A 99 -10.00 14.16 -1.49
N SER A 100 -11.31 14.45 -1.51
CA SER A 100 -12.36 13.44 -1.31
C SER A 100 -12.26 12.28 -2.31
N GLY A 101 -11.98 12.58 -3.58
CA GLY A 101 -11.75 11.55 -4.60
C GLY A 101 -10.51 10.70 -4.31
N SER A 102 -9.45 11.29 -3.76
CA SER A 102 -8.20 10.57 -3.42
C SER A 102 -8.36 9.69 -2.18
N ILE A 103 -9.04 10.20 -1.15
CA ILE A 103 -9.44 9.43 0.04
C ILE A 103 -10.27 8.21 -0.37
N HIS A 104 -11.26 8.38 -1.25
CA HIS A 104 -12.10 7.28 -1.71
C HIS A 104 -11.30 6.20 -2.45
N ARG A 105 -10.36 6.57 -3.31
CA ARG A 105 -9.48 5.61 -4.00
C ARG A 105 -8.58 4.86 -3.02
N ALA A 106 -7.99 5.55 -2.04
CA ALA A 106 -7.16 4.93 -1.01
C ALA A 106 -7.97 3.93 -0.16
N GLN A 107 -9.17 4.32 0.29
CA GLN A 107 -10.10 3.44 0.99
C GLN A 107 -10.46 2.20 0.17
N THR A 108 -10.72 2.37 -1.12
CA THR A 108 -11.04 1.26 -2.03
C THR A 108 -9.86 0.32 -2.21
N ALA A 109 -8.65 0.85 -2.36
CA ALA A 109 -7.43 0.04 -2.46
C ALA A 109 -7.18 -0.76 -1.18
N LEU A 110 -7.32 -0.14 0.00
CA LEU A 110 -7.16 -0.81 1.29
C LEU A 110 -8.21 -1.91 1.53
N LYS A 111 -9.48 -1.65 1.16
CA LYS A 111 -10.54 -2.68 1.18
C LYS A 111 -10.23 -3.84 0.24
N GLY A 112 -9.75 -3.54 -0.98
CA GLY A 112 -9.31 -4.54 -1.95
C GLY A 112 -8.18 -5.41 -1.39
N ALA A 113 -7.17 -4.81 -0.77
CA ALA A 113 -6.08 -5.52 -0.12
C ALA A 113 -6.54 -6.39 1.07
N ARG A 114 -7.59 -5.98 1.80
CA ARG A 114 -8.28 -6.78 2.83
C ARG A 114 -9.25 -7.83 2.27
N GLY A 115 -9.30 -8.02 0.95
CA GLY A 115 -10.20 -8.99 0.34
C GLY A 115 -11.67 -8.67 0.56
N GLU A 116 -12.00 -7.41 0.88
CA GLU A 116 -13.36 -6.91 1.15
C GLU A 116 -14.05 -6.42 -0.14
N ALA A 117 -13.43 -6.59 -1.31
CA ALA A 117 -13.96 -6.11 -2.58
C ALA A 117 -15.08 -7.02 -3.13
N ASN A 118 -16.33 -6.53 -3.01
CA ASN A 118 -17.58 -7.01 -3.60
C ASN A 118 -18.01 -8.43 -3.19
N ALA A 119 -18.63 -8.54 -2.01
CA ALA A 119 -19.78 -9.42 -1.80
C ALA A 119 -21.08 -8.66 -2.09
#